data_AF-A0A3D4S7B7-F1
#
_entry.id   AF-A0A3D4S7B7-F1
#
_cell.length_a   1.000
_cell.length_b   1.000
_cell.length_c   1.000
_cell.angle_alpha   90.00
_cell.angle_beta   90.00
_cell.angle_gamma   90.00
#
_symmetry.space_group_name_H-M   'P 1'
#
loop_
_entity.id
_entity.type
_entity.pdbx_description
1 polymer ?
#
loop_
_entity_poly.entity_id
_entity_poly.type
_entity_poly.pdbx_seq_one_letter_code
_entity_poly.pdbx_strand_id
1 'polypeptide(L)'
;MSLFRNFRNNYIASESGKVPSRLTANGNGEVKCVILTDSFEKAKQGLMPYASCIVKNYPFISAFGAQVNVHTVRDLERLPFVKAIAAHTTVTALGSPDSAQGLAIRPEATGSFGEGVGVAIIDTGVSEHLDLIAPMVRVVRFEDFLKGEEYPYDDNGHGSAVAGLVAGNGLMSCGECKGSAPRANIIALKAMNEKGEGSAFHILEAMQWVHSHRAEYNIKVACMSFGTDSSGENDPLVYGAEALWRSGITVVASAGNSGPQPGTVTSPGICPEIITVGAVGYDGEKTYVPEFSSRGKPDAPVKPELAAFGVDACCIGTNNNYLRLSGTSMAAPVVAGYCADILALNPDYTPDKIKEILVENARKIGLPGSGYGLCELSDEYR
;
A
#
# COMPACT_ATOMS: atom_id res chain seq x y z
N MET A 1 22.03 28.02 -24.58
CA MET A 1 22.14 26.56 -24.42
C MET A 1 21.00 26.11 -23.50
N SER A 2 19.75 26.16 -23.95
CA SER A 2 19.04 25.15 -24.76
C SER A 2 18.93 23.79 -24.05
N LEU A 3 17.79 23.53 -23.42
CA LEU A 3 17.06 22.24 -23.41
C LEU A 3 15.71 22.34 -22.65
N PHE A 4 14.92 23.38 -22.92
CA PHE A 4 13.46 23.29 -22.73
C PHE A 4 12.87 22.80 -24.06
N ARG A 5 12.72 21.48 -24.20
CA ARG A 5 11.96 20.89 -25.31
C ARG A 5 10.50 20.79 -24.89
N ASN A 6 9.67 21.54 -25.60
CA ASN A 6 8.21 21.49 -25.59
C ASN A 6 7.71 20.05 -25.78
N PHE A 7 7.20 19.43 -24.70
CA PHE A 7 6.19 18.38 -24.83
C PHE A 7 4.85 19.06 -25.11
N ARG A 8 4.43 19.10 -26.37
CA ARG A 8 3.03 19.38 -26.71
C ARG A 8 2.20 18.17 -26.29
N ASN A 9 1.70 18.20 -25.05
CA ASN A 9 0.65 17.30 -24.60
C ASN A 9 -0.64 17.64 -25.35
N ASN A 10 -1.11 16.73 -26.21
CA ASN A 10 -2.47 16.82 -26.74
C ASN A 10 -3.43 16.36 -25.64
N TYR A 11 -4.14 17.31 -25.04
CA TYR A 11 -5.17 17.05 -24.01
C TYR A 11 -6.50 16.69 -24.67
N ILE A 12 -7.24 15.75 -24.08
CA ILE A 12 -8.57 15.36 -24.55
C ILE A 12 -9.54 15.41 -23.36
N ALA A 13 -10.56 16.25 -23.47
CA ALA A 13 -11.75 16.19 -22.61
C ALA A 13 -12.76 15.21 -23.22
N SER A 14 -13.41 14.35 -22.41
CA SER A 14 -14.51 13.49 -22.85
C SER A 14 -15.87 14.09 -22.48
N GLU A 15 -16.87 13.88 -23.35
CA GLU A 15 -18.29 14.22 -23.10
C GLU A 15 -19.05 13.10 -22.37
N SER A 16 -18.44 11.91 -22.23
CA SER A 16 -18.95 10.73 -21.54
C SER A 16 -18.15 10.46 -20.26
N GLY A 17 -18.85 10.24 -19.14
CA GLY A 17 -18.26 10.07 -17.80
C GLY A 17 -17.49 8.76 -17.55
N LYS A 18 -17.22 7.96 -18.59
CA LYS A 18 -16.52 6.66 -18.48
C LYS A 18 -15.02 6.74 -18.73
N VAL A 19 -14.52 7.86 -19.24
CA VAL A 19 -13.10 8.09 -19.54
C VAL A 19 -12.57 9.23 -18.66
N PRO A 20 -11.31 9.18 -18.19
CA PRO A 20 -10.77 10.25 -17.36
C PRO A 20 -10.60 11.51 -18.21
N SER A 21 -10.74 12.67 -17.58
CA SER A 21 -10.50 13.96 -18.24
C SER A 21 -9.03 14.17 -18.68
N ARG A 22 -8.11 13.27 -18.29
CA ARG A 22 -6.68 13.29 -18.63
C ARG A 22 -6.15 11.89 -18.92
N LEU A 23 -5.93 11.60 -20.20
CA LEU A 23 -5.11 10.47 -20.66
C LEU A 23 -3.85 11.03 -21.34
N THR A 24 -2.68 10.65 -20.86
CA THR A 24 -1.40 11.07 -21.45
C THR A 24 -0.92 10.01 -22.44
N ALA A 25 -0.76 10.42 -23.70
CA ALA A 25 -0.19 9.56 -24.74
C ALA A 25 1.35 9.67 -24.74
N ASN A 26 2.03 8.57 -25.00
CA ASN A 26 3.47 8.57 -25.25
C ASN A 26 3.78 9.21 -26.62
N GLY A 27 5.06 9.41 -26.94
CA GLY A 27 5.51 10.03 -28.19
C GLY A 27 5.04 9.35 -29.48
N ASN A 28 4.49 8.13 -29.39
CA ASN A 28 3.93 7.35 -30.50
C ASN A 28 2.39 7.37 -30.54
N GLY A 29 1.72 8.10 -29.64
CA GLY A 29 0.27 8.18 -29.57
C GLY A 29 -0.42 7.01 -28.85
N GLU A 30 0.34 6.19 -28.12
CA GLU A 30 -0.22 5.10 -27.29
C GLU A 30 -0.41 5.52 -25.84
N VAL A 31 -1.45 4.99 -25.23
CA VAL A 31 -1.89 5.26 -23.87
C VAL A 31 -1.96 3.93 -23.12
N LYS A 32 -1.39 3.89 -21.92
CA LYS A 32 -1.62 2.80 -20.97
C LYS A 32 -2.87 3.11 -20.15
N CYS A 33 -3.76 2.15 -20.02
CA CYS A 33 -4.99 2.30 -19.25
C CYS A 33 -5.40 0.99 -18.58
N VAL A 34 -6.25 1.10 -17.56
CA VAL A 34 -6.95 -0.03 -16.95
C VAL A 34 -8.40 0.02 -17.37
N ILE A 35 -8.88 -1.04 -18.02
CA ILE A 35 -10.27 -1.18 -18.45
C ILE A 35 -11.02 -1.93 -17.35
N LEU A 36 -11.93 -1.26 -16.65
CA LEU A 36 -12.82 -1.84 -15.66
C LEU A 36 -14.09 -2.34 -16.35
N THR A 37 -14.53 -3.54 -16.01
CA THR A 37 -15.66 -4.20 -16.69
C THR A 37 -16.64 -4.80 -15.70
N ASP A 38 -17.89 -5.00 -16.13
CA ASP A 38 -18.93 -5.56 -15.26
C ASP A 38 -18.74 -7.06 -14.99
N SER A 39 -18.08 -7.77 -15.91
CA SER A 39 -17.84 -9.20 -15.82
C SER A 39 -16.58 -9.58 -16.61
N PHE A 40 -15.60 -10.14 -15.90
CA PHE A 40 -14.34 -10.56 -16.49
C PHE A 40 -14.52 -11.50 -17.70
N GLU A 41 -15.32 -12.56 -17.59
CA GLU A 41 -15.46 -13.56 -18.67
C GLU A 41 -16.16 -13.01 -19.91
N LYS A 42 -17.22 -12.21 -19.74
CA LYS A 42 -17.90 -11.56 -20.86
C LYS A 42 -16.97 -10.57 -21.56
N ALA A 43 -16.24 -9.78 -20.78
CA ALA A 43 -15.28 -8.82 -21.32
C ALA A 43 -14.11 -9.51 -22.01
N LYS A 44 -13.59 -10.62 -21.47
CA LYS A 44 -12.50 -11.39 -22.08
C LYS A 44 -12.87 -11.88 -23.49
N GLN A 45 -14.10 -12.35 -23.68
CA GLN A 45 -14.62 -12.72 -25.01
C GLN A 45 -14.84 -11.49 -25.90
N GLY A 46 -15.45 -10.42 -25.37
CA GLY A 46 -15.72 -9.20 -26.11
C GLY A 46 -14.47 -8.41 -26.52
N LEU A 47 -13.37 -8.55 -25.78
CA LEU A 47 -12.07 -7.91 -26.04
C LEU A 47 -11.17 -8.74 -26.96
N MET A 48 -11.59 -9.91 -27.45
CA MET A 48 -10.80 -10.70 -28.41
C MET A 48 -10.33 -9.91 -29.63
N PRO A 49 -11.12 -9.00 -30.24
CA PRO A 49 -10.64 -8.14 -31.33
C PRO A 49 -9.49 -7.20 -30.94
N TYR A 50 -9.33 -6.93 -29.65
CA TYR A 50 -8.30 -6.05 -29.07
C TYR A 50 -7.23 -6.82 -28.31
N ALA A 51 -7.17 -8.15 -28.45
CA ALA A 51 -6.30 -9.01 -27.63
C ALA A 51 -4.81 -8.62 -27.71
N SER A 52 -4.35 -8.12 -28.86
CA SER A 52 -2.97 -7.64 -29.05
C SER A 52 -2.62 -6.40 -28.21
N CYS A 53 -3.62 -5.65 -27.76
CA CYS A 53 -3.44 -4.46 -26.93
C CYS A 53 -3.55 -4.76 -25.43
N ILE A 54 -4.08 -5.93 -25.05
CA ILE A 54 -4.23 -6.32 -23.65
C ILE A 54 -2.91 -6.90 -23.16
N VAL A 55 -2.30 -6.25 -22.18
CA VAL A 55 -0.98 -6.62 -21.65
C VAL A 55 -1.08 -7.38 -20.33
N LYS A 56 -2.15 -7.16 -19.55
CA LYS A 56 -2.35 -7.77 -18.23
C LYS A 56 -3.83 -8.04 -17.99
N ASN A 57 -4.12 -9.06 -17.19
CA ASN A 57 -5.47 -9.45 -16.80
C ASN A 57 -5.59 -9.36 -15.28
N TYR A 58 -6.68 -8.80 -14.77
CA TYR A 58 -6.96 -8.74 -13.33
C TYR A 58 -8.35 -9.31 -13.00
N PRO A 59 -8.55 -10.64 -13.15
CA PRO A 59 -9.83 -11.30 -12.85
C PRO A 59 -10.46 -10.92 -11.50
N PHE A 60 -9.67 -10.70 -10.46
CA PHE A 60 -10.15 -10.42 -9.10
C PHE A 60 -10.95 -9.11 -8.97
N ILE A 61 -10.77 -8.17 -9.91
CA ILE A 61 -11.53 -6.91 -10.00
C ILE A 61 -12.25 -6.77 -11.35
N SER A 62 -12.35 -7.84 -12.14
CA SER A 62 -12.89 -7.79 -13.50
C SER A 62 -12.28 -6.67 -14.36
N ALA A 63 -10.96 -6.58 -14.40
CA ALA A 63 -10.25 -5.54 -15.14
C ALA A 63 -9.14 -6.07 -16.06
N PHE A 64 -8.72 -5.23 -17.00
CA PHE A 64 -7.67 -5.52 -17.98
C PHE A 64 -6.70 -4.34 -18.08
N GLY A 65 -5.40 -4.61 -18.01
CA GLY A 65 -4.38 -3.62 -18.34
C GLY A 65 -4.15 -3.62 -19.85
N ALA A 66 -4.27 -2.46 -20.49
CA ALA A 66 -4.15 -2.32 -21.93
C ALA A 66 -3.18 -1.20 -22.32
N GLN A 67 -2.51 -1.39 -23.46
CA GLN A 67 -1.72 -0.37 -24.15
C GLN A 67 -2.32 -0.18 -25.54
N VAL A 68 -2.99 0.96 -25.74
CA VAL A 68 -3.86 1.21 -26.89
C VAL A 68 -3.57 2.57 -27.52
N ASN A 69 -3.86 2.73 -28.80
CA ASN A 69 -3.87 4.06 -29.40
C ASN A 69 -5.04 4.89 -28.84
N VAL A 70 -4.86 6.22 -28.77
CA VAL A 70 -5.90 7.17 -28.33
C VAL A 70 -7.25 6.96 -29.03
N HIS A 71 -7.27 6.64 -30.33
CA HIS A 71 -8.52 6.43 -31.06
C HIS A 71 -9.27 5.18 -30.56
N THR A 72 -8.53 4.11 -30.27
CA THR A 72 -9.05 2.84 -29.77
C THR A 72 -9.66 2.97 -28.38
N VAL A 73 -9.21 3.92 -27.55
CA VAL A 73 -9.81 4.18 -26.23
C VAL A 73 -11.30 4.53 -26.36
N ARG A 74 -11.68 5.32 -27.38
CA ARG A 74 -13.08 5.70 -27.61
C ARG A 74 -13.95 4.54 -28.09
N ASP A 75 -13.36 3.61 -28.84
CA ASP A 75 -14.06 2.41 -29.28
C ASP A 75 -14.32 1.48 -28.10
N LEU A 76 -13.31 1.31 -27.23
CA LEU A 76 -13.43 0.52 -26.00
C LEU A 76 -14.48 1.08 -25.04
N GLU A 77 -14.56 2.41 -24.90
CA GLU A 77 -15.55 3.08 -24.04
C GLU A 77 -17.01 2.76 -24.44
N ARG A 78 -17.25 2.60 -25.75
CA ARG A 78 -18.58 2.31 -26.30
C ARG A 78 -19.01 0.86 -26.10
N LEU A 79 -18.11 -0.02 -25.69
CA LEU A 79 -18.44 -1.42 -25.47
C LEU A 79 -19.38 -1.55 -24.26
N PRO A 80 -20.47 -2.32 -24.37
CA PRO A 80 -21.52 -2.34 -23.37
C PRO A 80 -21.08 -2.94 -22.02
N PHE A 81 -20.03 -3.75 -22.01
CA PHE A 81 -19.47 -4.38 -20.81
C PHE A 81 -18.34 -3.56 -20.16
N VAL A 82 -17.93 -2.44 -20.76
CA VAL A 82 -16.91 -1.54 -20.20
C VAL A 82 -17.60 -0.57 -19.26
N LYS A 83 -17.26 -0.69 -17.97
CA LYS A 83 -17.77 0.17 -16.90
C LYS A 83 -17.07 1.52 -16.94
N ALA A 84 -15.74 1.49 -16.95
CA ALA A 84 -14.89 2.68 -16.98
C ALA A 84 -13.51 2.35 -17.54
N ILE A 85 -12.80 3.37 -17.99
CA ILE A 85 -11.39 3.29 -18.35
C ILE A 85 -10.63 4.24 -17.43
N ALA A 86 -9.67 3.73 -16.68
CA ALA A 86 -8.79 4.53 -15.83
C ALA A 86 -7.45 4.77 -16.53
N ALA A 87 -6.91 5.98 -16.38
CA ALA A 87 -5.56 6.27 -16.85
C ALA A 87 -4.54 5.42 -16.07
N HIS A 88 -3.45 5.04 -16.73
CA HIS A 88 -2.32 4.46 -16.01
C HIS A 88 -1.70 5.50 -15.08
N THR A 89 -1.50 5.10 -13.83
CA THR A 89 -0.92 5.96 -12.79
C THR A 89 0.38 5.35 -12.28
N THR A 90 1.34 6.23 -11.97
CA THR A 90 2.57 5.87 -11.25
C THR A 90 2.34 6.07 -9.75
N VAL A 91 2.71 5.08 -8.94
CA VAL A 91 2.73 5.18 -7.48
C VAL A 91 4.15 5.43 -7.00
N THR A 92 4.28 6.05 -5.84
CA THR A 92 5.59 6.31 -5.23
C THR A 92 5.60 5.82 -3.78
N ALA A 93 6.68 5.15 -3.40
CA ALA A 93 7.02 4.87 -2.01
C ALA A 93 7.21 6.20 -1.26
N LEU A 94 6.68 6.31 -0.04
CA LEU A 94 6.69 7.57 0.69
C LEU A 94 7.63 7.48 1.90
N GLY A 95 8.62 8.36 1.98
CA GLY A 95 9.50 8.38 3.14
C GLY A 95 10.63 9.37 2.94
N SER A 96 11.15 9.91 4.03
CA SER A 96 12.34 10.76 3.97
C SER A 96 13.30 10.36 5.07
N PRO A 97 14.61 10.30 4.78
CA PRO A 97 15.62 10.09 5.80
C PRO A 97 15.63 11.30 6.74
N ASP A 98 15.57 11.03 8.03
CA ASP A 98 15.74 12.05 9.06
C ASP A 98 17.01 11.76 9.87
N SER A 99 17.62 12.83 10.40
CA SER A 99 18.78 12.77 11.29
C SER A 99 18.38 13.20 12.69
N ALA A 100 17.71 12.34 13.44
CA ALA A 100 17.45 12.55 14.86
C ALA A 100 17.37 11.21 15.62
N GLN A 101 17.40 11.27 16.96
CA GLN A 101 17.30 10.11 17.84
C GLN A 101 15.92 10.11 18.52
N GLY A 102 15.13 9.07 18.28
CA GLY A 102 13.76 8.92 18.76
C GLY A 102 13.50 7.57 19.43
N LEU A 103 12.49 7.54 20.30
CA LEU A 103 12.29 6.51 21.31
C LEU A 103 12.03 5.09 20.77
N ALA A 104 12.61 4.11 21.47
CA ALA A 104 12.41 2.68 21.29
C ALA A 104 11.00 2.25 21.73
N ILE A 105 10.31 1.47 20.90
CA ILE A 105 9.14 0.71 21.34
C ILE A 105 9.67 -0.56 22.01
N ARG A 106 9.55 -0.66 23.34
CA ARG A 106 9.84 -1.89 24.09
C ARG A 106 8.54 -2.58 24.52
N PRO A 107 8.10 -3.66 23.86
CA PRO A 107 7.18 -4.62 24.47
C PRO A 107 7.96 -5.74 25.14
N GLU A 108 7.61 -6.04 26.39
CA GLU A 108 8.03 -7.24 27.12
C GLU A 108 7.62 -8.54 26.40
N ALA A 109 8.25 -9.66 26.79
CA ALA A 109 8.41 -10.87 25.99
C ALA A 109 7.22 -11.87 25.98
N THR A 110 5.99 -11.43 26.22
CA THR A 110 4.80 -12.31 26.21
C THR A 110 3.74 -11.78 25.26
N GLY A 111 3.40 -12.58 24.25
CA GLY A 111 2.39 -12.24 23.24
C GLY A 111 2.46 -13.19 22.03
N SER A 112 1.37 -13.25 21.26
CA SER A 112 1.30 -13.90 19.96
C SER A 112 2.23 -13.28 18.92
N PHE A 113 2.42 -11.95 18.94
CA PHE A 113 3.32 -11.21 18.05
C PHE A 113 3.17 -11.57 16.55
N GLY A 114 1.94 -11.85 16.11
CA GLY A 114 1.58 -12.18 14.74
C GLY A 114 1.93 -13.60 14.30
N GLU A 115 2.22 -14.50 15.24
CA GLU A 115 2.65 -15.87 14.95
C GLU A 115 1.69 -16.60 13.98
N GLY A 116 2.27 -17.13 12.90
CA GLY A 116 1.54 -17.89 11.87
C GLY A 116 0.74 -17.04 10.87
N VAL A 117 0.61 -15.72 11.07
CA VAL A 117 -0.10 -14.83 10.16
C VAL A 117 0.80 -14.38 9.01
N GLY A 118 0.31 -14.49 7.78
CA GLY A 118 0.95 -13.94 6.59
C GLY A 118 0.60 -12.47 6.39
N VAL A 119 1.63 -11.63 6.31
CA VAL A 119 1.55 -10.19 6.00
C VAL A 119 2.21 -9.95 4.65
N ALA A 120 1.40 -9.58 3.64
CA ALA A 120 1.89 -9.19 2.33
C ALA A 120 2.38 -7.74 2.34
N ILE A 121 3.65 -7.54 1.95
CA ILE A 121 4.28 -6.23 1.81
C ILE A 121 4.42 -5.94 0.32
N ILE A 122 3.56 -5.08 -0.22
CA ILE A 122 3.63 -4.66 -1.63
C ILE A 122 4.48 -3.40 -1.70
N ASP A 123 5.76 -3.56 -2.06
CA ASP A 123 6.74 -2.48 -1.93
C ASP A 123 7.91 -2.57 -2.93
N THR A 124 9.08 -2.00 -2.59
CA THR A 124 10.33 -2.03 -3.39
C THR A 124 11.10 -3.35 -3.28
N GLY A 125 10.56 -4.33 -2.55
CA GLY A 125 11.22 -5.59 -2.23
C GLY A 125 11.66 -5.64 -0.77
N VAL A 126 12.33 -6.72 -0.39
CA VAL A 126 12.85 -6.91 0.97
C VAL A 126 14.23 -7.53 0.86
N SER A 127 15.23 -6.84 1.39
CA SER A 127 16.60 -7.36 1.48
C SER A 127 16.74 -8.30 2.66
N GLU A 128 17.71 -9.21 2.57
CA GLU A 128 18.10 -10.04 3.71
C GLU A 128 18.63 -9.15 4.85
N HIS A 129 18.03 -9.30 6.03
CA HIS A 129 18.46 -8.66 7.25
C HIS A 129 18.41 -9.65 8.41
N LEU A 130 19.40 -9.66 9.31
CA LEU A 130 19.47 -10.62 10.42
C LEU A 130 18.19 -10.62 11.28
N ASP A 131 17.59 -9.45 11.51
CA ASP A 131 16.30 -9.34 12.21
C ASP A 131 15.11 -10.04 11.53
N LEU A 132 15.20 -10.34 10.23
CA LEU A 132 14.19 -11.07 9.47
C LEU A 132 14.59 -12.52 9.17
N ILE A 133 15.84 -12.92 9.37
CA ILE A 133 16.31 -14.28 9.02
C ILE A 133 16.78 -15.12 10.21
N ALA A 134 17.13 -14.48 11.33
CA ALA A 134 17.65 -15.14 12.52
C ALA A 134 16.80 -14.78 13.74
N PRO A 135 16.43 -15.72 14.63
CA PRO A 135 16.74 -17.16 14.57
C PRO A 135 15.86 -17.94 13.58
N MET A 136 14.88 -17.30 12.96
CA MET A 136 13.97 -17.90 12.00
C MET A 136 13.77 -16.97 10.81
N VAL A 137 13.64 -17.56 9.62
CA VAL A 137 13.30 -16.83 8.40
C VAL A 137 11.84 -16.37 8.45
N ARG A 138 11.65 -15.06 8.39
CA ARG A 138 10.34 -14.39 8.36
C ARG A 138 9.87 -14.13 6.94
N VAL A 139 10.77 -13.85 6.01
CA VAL A 139 10.41 -13.72 4.58
C VAL A 139 10.19 -15.12 4.00
N VAL A 140 8.94 -15.56 4.00
CA VAL A 140 8.57 -16.93 3.56
C VAL A 140 8.33 -17.01 2.06
N ARG A 141 8.04 -15.88 1.41
CA ARG A 141 7.87 -15.78 -0.04
C ARG A 141 8.35 -14.43 -0.55
N PHE A 142 8.97 -14.44 -1.72
CA PHE A 142 9.34 -13.26 -2.48
C PHE A 142 8.84 -13.40 -3.92
N GLU A 143 8.29 -12.33 -4.47
CA GLU A 143 7.89 -12.23 -5.87
C GLU A 143 8.32 -10.88 -6.43
N ASP A 144 8.92 -10.89 -7.61
CA ASP A 144 9.32 -9.67 -8.31
C ASP A 144 8.51 -9.49 -9.59
N PHE A 145 7.65 -8.46 -9.59
CA PHE A 145 6.80 -8.10 -10.71
C PHE A 145 7.50 -7.20 -11.75
N LEU A 146 8.77 -6.83 -11.53
CA LEU A 146 9.55 -6.01 -12.45
C LEU A 146 10.51 -6.83 -13.32
N LYS A 147 11.42 -7.59 -12.70
CA LYS A 147 12.48 -8.34 -13.40
C LYS A 147 12.27 -9.86 -13.32
N GLY A 148 11.47 -10.33 -12.36
CA GLY A 148 11.20 -11.75 -12.15
C GLY A 148 12.35 -12.47 -11.46
N GLU A 149 13.13 -11.78 -10.63
CA GLU A 149 14.20 -12.39 -9.86
C GLU A 149 13.64 -13.39 -8.83
N GLU A 150 14.36 -14.50 -8.62
CA GLU A 150 13.93 -15.57 -7.71
C GLU A 150 14.29 -15.30 -6.24
N TYR A 151 15.35 -14.54 -5.99
CA TYR A 151 15.89 -14.31 -4.64
C TYR A 151 15.44 -12.97 -4.07
N PRO A 152 15.14 -12.88 -2.77
CA PRO A 152 14.76 -11.62 -2.14
C PRO A 152 15.86 -10.55 -2.26
N TYR A 153 15.46 -9.37 -2.71
CA TYR A 153 16.32 -8.19 -2.75
C TYR A 153 15.50 -6.91 -2.62
N ASP A 154 16.18 -5.83 -2.28
CA ASP A 154 15.62 -4.48 -2.26
C ASP A 154 16.69 -3.50 -2.73
N ASP A 155 16.48 -2.93 -3.90
CA ASP A 155 17.39 -1.97 -4.55
C ASP A 155 17.02 -0.50 -4.25
N ASN A 156 16.06 -0.27 -3.35
CA ASN A 156 15.69 1.04 -2.82
C ASN A 156 15.88 1.14 -1.30
N GLY A 157 15.42 0.15 -0.56
CA GLY A 157 15.48 0.07 0.91
C GLY A 157 14.16 0.35 1.64
N HIS A 158 13.19 0.99 0.98
CA HIS A 158 11.90 1.33 1.60
C HIS A 158 11.12 0.08 2.02
N GLY A 159 10.99 -0.92 1.16
CA GLY A 159 10.28 -2.15 1.46
C GLY A 159 10.92 -2.97 2.59
N SER A 160 12.26 -2.97 2.69
CA SER A 160 12.99 -3.53 3.83
C SER A 160 12.62 -2.81 5.14
N ALA A 161 12.60 -1.47 5.12
CA ALA A 161 12.20 -0.69 6.29
C ALA A 161 10.76 -0.98 6.74
N VAL A 162 9.82 -1.07 5.79
CA VAL A 162 8.42 -1.43 6.03
C VAL A 162 8.31 -2.84 6.62
N ALA A 163 8.99 -3.83 6.02
CA ALA A 163 9.00 -5.20 6.50
C ALA A 163 9.59 -5.33 7.92
N GLY A 164 10.63 -4.54 8.23
CA GLY A 164 11.20 -4.49 9.58
C GLY A 164 10.25 -3.93 10.63
N LEU A 165 9.50 -2.87 10.30
CA LEU A 165 8.50 -2.28 11.21
C LEU A 165 7.32 -3.24 11.49
N VAL A 166 7.06 -4.19 10.59
CA VAL A 166 6.15 -5.30 10.84
C VAL A 166 6.85 -6.39 11.64
N ALA A 167 7.84 -7.08 11.07
CA ALA A 167 8.32 -8.37 11.58
C ALA A 167 9.79 -8.41 12.01
N GLY A 168 10.51 -7.28 11.99
CA GLY A 168 11.88 -7.22 12.49
C GLY A 168 11.93 -7.55 13.98
N ASN A 169 12.72 -8.54 14.37
CA ASN A 169 12.76 -8.93 15.78
C ASN A 169 13.67 -8.06 16.67
N GLY A 170 14.39 -7.10 16.09
CA GLY A 170 15.30 -6.21 16.82
C GLY A 170 16.60 -6.89 17.28
N LEU A 171 16.97 -8.05 16.75
CA LEU A 171 18.13 -8.83 17.20
C LEU A 171 19.43 -8.03 17.19
N MET A 172 19.73 -7.33 16.09
CA MET A 172 20.97 -6.54 16.00
C MET A 172 20.92 -5.22 16.79
N SER A 173 19.74 -4.78 17.21
CA SER A 173 19.51 -3.51 17.92
C SER A 173 19.18 -3.70 19.41
N CYS A 174 19.38 -4.91 19.95
CA CYS A 174 19.00 -5.24 21.33
C CYS A 174 17.52 -4.91 21.63
N GLY A 175 16.65 -5.06 20.63
CA GLY A 175 15.22 -4.79 20.71
C GLY A 175 14.80 -3.33 20.46
N GLU A 176 15.72 -2.40 20.19
CA GLU A 176 15.38 -0.98 19.93
C GLU A 176 14.49 -0.82 18.70
N CYS A 177 14.78 -1.58 17.63
CA CYS A 177 14.11 -1.48 16.33
C CYS A 177 13.23 -2.71 16.07
N LYS A 178 12.60 -3.22 17.14
CA LYS A 178 11.65 -4.34 17.08
C LYS A 178 10.35 -3.87 16.41
N GLY A 179 9.93 -4.62 15.40
CA GLY A 179 8.65 -4.44 14.73
C GLY A 179 7.46 -4.79 15.62
N SER A 180 6.27 -4.48 15.12
CA SER A 180 4.99 -4.67 15.82
C SER A 180 4.64 -6.15 15.98
N ALA A 181 4.83 -6.97 14.94
CA ALA A 181 4.52 -8.39 14.87
C ALA A 181 5.75 -9.26 14.45
N PRO A 182 6.79 -9.36 15.30
CA PRO A 182 8.06 -10.02 14.98
C PRO A 182 8.00 -11.54 14.73
N ARG A 183 6.83 -12.18 14.91
CA ARG A 183 6.59 -13.60 14.58
C ARG A 183 5.71 -13.80 13.36
N ALA A 184 5.27 -12.72 12.71
CA ALA A 184 4.53 -12.79 11.46
C ALA A 184 5.40 -13.29 10.29
N ASN A 185 4.76 -13.99 9.36
CA ASN A 185 5.37 -14.38 8.10
C ASN A 185 5.24 -13.23 7.10
N ILE A 186 6.35 -12.80 6.50
CA ILE A 186 6.40 -11.76 5.48
C ILE A 186 6.33 -12.39 4.09
N ILE A 187 5.38 -11.91 3.30
CA ILE A 187 5.28 -12.18 1.86
C ILE A 187 5.71 -10.89 1.16
N ALA A 188 6.94 -10.88 0.64
CA ALA A 188 7.55 -9.71 0.03
C ALA A 188 7.21 -9.64 -1.46
N LEU A 189 6.43 -8.64 -1.87
CA LEU A 189 5.95 -8.47 -3.24
C LEU A 189 6.56 -7.19 -3.82
N LYS A 190 7.64 -7.34 -4.59
CA LYS A 190 8.33 -6.23 -5.23
C LYS A 190 7.54 -5.75 -6.44
N ALA A 191 6.89 -4.59 -6.31
CA ALA A 191 6.10 -3.96 -7.35
C ALA A 191 6.54 -2.52 -7.67
N MET A 192 7.59 -2.04 -6.99
CA MET A 192 8.24 -0.75 -7.21
C MET A 192 9.74 -0.91 -7.55
N ASN A 193 10.26 0.01 -8.36
CA ASN A 193 11.65 0.01 -8.84
C ASN A 193 12.65 0.60 -7.83
N GLU A 194 13.91 0.71 -8.22
CA GLU A 194 15.01 1.23 -7.40
C GLU A 194 14.81 2.70 -6.96
N LYS A 195 13.94 3.46 -7.64
CA LYS A 195 13.58 4.84 -7.29
C LYS A 195 12.35 4.93 -6.38
N GLY A 196 11.77 3.79 -6.01
CA GLY A 196 10.51 3.74 -5.27
C GLY A 196 9.30 4.05 -6.15
N GLU A 197 9.42 3.96 -7.47
CA GLU A 197 8.32 4.21 -8.42
C GLU A 197 7.70 2.88 -8.87
N GLY A 198 6.38 2.76 -8.75
CA GLY A 198 5.60 1.61 -9.19
C GLY A 198 4.61 1.98 -10.28
N SER A 199 4.28 1.00 -11.11
CA SER A 199 3.23 1.17 -12.12
C SER A 199 1.94 0.58 -11.57
N ALA A 200 0.78 1.21 -11.82
CA ALA A 200 -0.51 0.66 -11.40
C ALA A 200 -0.72 -0.79 -11.89
N PHE A 201 -0.09 -1.18 -13.00
CA PHE A 201 -0.15 -2.56 -13.50
C PHE A 201 0.55 -3.55 -12.57
N HIS A 202 1.77 -3.24 -12.13
CA HIS A 202 2.52 -4.12 -11.23
C HIS A 202 1.89 -4.18 -9.84
N ILE A 203 1.34 -3.05 -9.34
CA ILE A 203 0.62 -3.03 -8.06
C ILE A 203 -0.63 -3.91 -8.13
N LEU A 204 -1.43 -3.81 -9.19
CA LEU A 204 -2.62 -4.65 -9.36
C LEU A 204 -2.27 -6.14 -9.56
N GLU A 205 -1.15 -6.42 -10.22
CA GLU A 205 -0.64 -7.78 -10.35
C GLU A 205 -0.22 -8.36 -8.99
N ALA A 206 0.46 -7.57 -8.16
CA ALA A 206 0.80 -7.94 -6.79
C ALA A 206 -0.45 -8.15 -5.92
N MET A 207 -1.45 -7.26 -6.00
CA MET A 207 -2.74 -7.45 -5.33
C MET A 207 -3.45 -8.73 -5.80
N GLN A 208 -3.46 -9.00 -7.10
CA GLN A 208 -4.02 -10.24 -7.63
C GLN A 208 -3.26 -11.48 -7.11
N TRP A 209 -1.93 -11.40 -7.04
CA TRP A 209 -1.12 -12.49 -6.51
C TRP A 209 -1.48 -12.76 -5.04
N VAL A 210 -1.62 -11.71 -4.22
CA VAL A 210 -2.10 -11.82 -2.83
C VAL A 210 -3.45 -12.51 -2.78
N HIS A 211 -4.42 -12.05 -3.59
CA HIS A 211 -5.74 -12.66 -3.64
C HIS A 211 -5.68 -14.15 -3.98
N SER A 212 -4.86 -14.53 -4.96
CA SER A 212 -4.77 -15.90 -5.46
C SER A 212 -4.08 -16.87 -4.48
N HIS A 213 -3.06 -16.40 -3.76
CA HIS A 213 -2.23 -17.24 -2.88
C HIS A 213 -2.54 -17.06 -1.39
N ARG A 214 -3.58 -16.30 -1.03
CA ARG A 214 -3.94 -16.02 0.36
C ARG A 214 -4.10 -17.25 1.25
N ALA A 215 -4.65 -18.35 0.70
CA ALA A 215 -4.84 -19.59 1.44
C ALA A 215 -3.51 -20.37 1.61
N GLU A 216 -2.63 -20.33 0.62
CA GLU A 216 -1.35 -21.04 0.61
C GLU A 216 -0.40 -20.50 1.67
N TYR A 217 -0.29 -19.16 1.78
CA TYR A 217 0.63 -18.50 2.70
C TYR A 217 -0.06 -17.92 3.95
N ASN A 218 -1.32 -18.30 4.20
CA ASN A 218 -2.15 -17.72 5.27
C ASN A 218 -2.11 -16.18 5.30
N ILE A 219 -2.22 -15.55 4.12
CA ILE A 219 -2.16 -14.09 3.99
C ILE A 219 -3.46 -13.52 4.53
N LYS A 220 -3.36 -12.81 5.65
CA LYS A 220 -4.51 -12.16 6.30
C LYS A 220 -4.38 -10.64 6.34
N VAL A 221 -3.18 -10.10 6.12
CA VAL A 221 -2.92 -8.66 6.11
C VAL A 221 -2.16 -8.28 4.84
N ALA A 222 -2.53 -7.14 4.24
CA ALA A 222 -1.78 -6.53 3.15
C ALA A 222 -1.38 -5.09 3.54
N CYS A 223 -0.09 -4.80 3.57
CA CYS A 223 0.46 -3.47 3.85
C CYS A 223 0.84 -2.78 2.54
N MET A 224 0.28 -1.58 2.33
CA MET A 224 0.47 -0.76 1.14
C MET A 224 1.01 0.61 1.55
N SER A 225 2.34 0.70 1.69
CA SER A 225 3.07 1.90 2.11
C SER A 225 3.48 2.78 0.93
N PHE A 226 2.57 2.96 -0.02
CA PHE A 226 2.74 3.79 -1.20
C PHE A 226 1.47 4.59 -1.47
N GLY A 227 1.59 5.61 -2.30
CA GLY A 227 0.45 6.41 -2.70
C GLY A 227 0.58 6.99 -4.09
N THR A 228 -0.56 7.37 -4.65
CA THR A 228 -0.62 8.24 -5.82
C THR A 228 -1.84 9.16 -5.74
N ASP A 229 -1.81 10.23 -6.55
CA ASP A 229 -2.97 11.09 -6.71
C ASP A 229 -4.17 10.27 -7.19
N SER A 230 -5.31 10.45 -6.54
CA SER A 230 -6.52 9.73 -6.88
C SER A 230 -6.94 10.00 -8.32
N SER A 231 -7.30 8.94 -9.04
CA SER A 231 -7.92 9.04 -10.37
C SER A 231 -9.45 9.26 -10.33
N GLY A 232 -10.00 9.55 -9.15
CA GLY A 232 -11.43 9.80 -8.93
C GLY A 232 -12.22 8.52 -8.62
N GLU A 233 -13.50 8.50 -8.97
CA GLU A 233 -14.43 7.40 -8.64
C GLU A 233 -14.08 6.04 -9.27
N ASN A 234 -13.26 6.04 -10.33
CA ASN A 234 -12.90 4.83 -11.07
C ASN A 234 -11.45 4.38 -10.83
N ASP A 235 -10.92 4.65 -9.62
CA ASP A 235 -9.54 4.35 -9.29
C ASP A 235 -9.28 2.84 -9.18
N PRO A 236 -8.46 2.26 -10.06
CA PRO A 236 -8.29 0.82 -10.11
C PRO A 236 -7.58 0.28 -8.85
N LEU A 237 -6.74 1.08 -8.18
CA LEU A 237 -6.09 0.66 -6.93
C LEU A 237 -7.10 0.61 -5.78
N VAL A 238 -8.10 1.50 -5.77
CA VAL A 238 -9.22 1.44 -4.81
C VAL A 238 -10.03 0.16 -5.02
N TYR A 239 -10.40 -0.17 -6.26
CA TYR A 239 -11.07 -1.44 -6.56
C TYR A 239 -10.23 -2.66 -6.14
N GLY A 240 -8.92 -2.60 -6.37
CA GLY A 240 -7.98 -3.64 -5.93
C GLY A 240 -7.99 -3.83 -4.42
N ALA A 241 -7.85 -2.74 -3.66
CA ALA A 241 -7.85 -2.76 -2.21
C ALA A 241 -9.20 -3.22 -1.63
N GLU A 242 -10.32 -2.74 -2.19
CA GLU A 242 -11.68 -3.16 -1.82
C GLU A 242 -11.91 -4.66 -2.09
N ALA A 243 -11.42 -5.19 -3.21
CA ALA A 243 -11.53 -6.61 -3.53
C ALA A 243 -10.70 -7.49 -2.58
N LEU A 244 -9.51 -7.05 -2.16
CA LEU A 244 -8.74 -7.74 -1.13
C LEU A 244 -9.48 -7.74 0.21
N TRP A 245 -9.99 -6.58 0.63
CA TRP A 245 -10.80 -6.43 1.85
C TRP A 245 -11.96 -7.43 1.87
N ARG A 246 -12.76 -7.44 0.80
CA ARG A 246 -13.93 -8.33 0.67
C ARG A 246 -13.56 -9.81 0.56
N SER A 247 -12.31 -10.13 0.22
CA SER A 247 -11.80 -11.50 0.20
C SER A 247 -11.33 -12.02 1.57
N GLY A 248 -11.46 -11.19 2.63
CA GLY A 248 -11.08 -11.52 4.00
C GLY A 248 -9.66 -11.11 4.38
N ILE A 249 -9.01 -10.25 3.58
CA ILE A 249 -7.66 -9.76 3.83
C ILE A 249 -7.75 -8.34 4.38
N THR A 250 -7.21 -8.09 5.57
CA THR A 250 -7.15 -6.76 6.16
C THR A 250 -6.13 -5.90 5.42
N VAL A 251 -6.62 -4.89 4.70
CA VAL A 251 -5.76 -3.97 3.94
C VAL A 251 -5.46 -2.73 4.78
N VAL A 252 -4.17 -2.43 4.91
CA VAL A 252 -3.64 -1.26 5.62
C VAL A 252 -2.84 -0.41 4.65
N ALA A 253 -3.24 0.84 4.43
CA ALA A 253 -2.60 1.76 3.50
C ALA A 253 -2.10 3.02 4.23
N SER A 254 -0.97 3.57 3.77
CA SER A 254 -0.50 4.88 4.22
C SER A 254 -1.42 6.00 3.74
N ALA A 255 -1.63 7.04 4.56
CA ALA A 255 -2.48 8.17 4.19
C ALA A 255 -1.89 9.05 3.08
N GLY A 256 -0.57 9.13 2.97
CA GLY A 256 0.11 10.08 2.10
C GLY A 256 0.96 11.11 2.88
N ASN A 257 1.93 11.70 2.19
CA ASN A 257 2.84 12.70 2.77
C ASN A 257 2.62 14.11 2.16
N SER A 258 1.38 14.42 1.76
CA SER A 258 1.00 15.66 1.07
C SER A 258 0.15 16.60 1.91
N GLY A 259 0.13 16.41 3.23
CA GLY A 259 -0.49 17.34 4.18
C GLY A 259 0.20 18.73 4.18
N PRO A 260 -0.27 19.67 5.01
CA PRO A 260 -1.30 19.52 6.04
C PRO A 260 -2.72 19.88 5.55
N GLN A 261 -2.88 20.17 4.25
CA GLN A 261 -4.16 20.61 3.70
C GLN A 261 -5.18 19.46 3.68
N PRO A 262 -6.49 19.74 3.86
CA PRO A 262 -7.54 18.72 3.74
C PRO A 262 -7.62 18.14 2.32
N GLY A 263 -8.06 16.89 2.21
CA GLY A 263 -8.24 16.21 0.92
C GLY A 263 -6.94 15.76 0.24
N THR A 264 -5.89 15.52 1.02
CA THR A 264 -4.55 15.14 0.55
C THR A 264 -4.26 13.64 0.70
N VAL A 265 -5.26 12.86 1.13
CA VAL A 265 -5.15 11.39 1.21
C VAL A 265 -5.04 10.80 -0.19
N THR A 266 -4.05 9.92 -0.38
CA THR A 266 -3.72 9.32 -1.67
C THR A 266 -4.48 8.00 -1.92
N SER A 267 -4.53 7.55 -3.17
CA SER A 267 -4.97 6.20 -3.51
C SER A 267 -3.88 5.17 -3.17
N PRO A 268 -4.20 4.00 -2.59
CA PRO A 268 -5.55 3.47 -2.32
C PRO A 268 -6.19 3.88 -0.99
N GLY A 269 -5.52 4.69 -0.15
CA GLY A 269 -6.00 5.13 1.18
C GLY A 269 -7.34 5.89 1.18
N ILE A 270 -7.80 6.38 0.03
CA ILE A 270 -9.16 6.95 -0.11
C ILE A 270 -10.28 5.89 -0.07
N CYS A 271 -9.97 4.60 -0.20
CA CYS A 271 -10.95 3.51 -0.17
C CYS A 271 -11.70 3.51 1.18
N PRO A 272 -13.05 3.62 1.21
CA PRO A 272 -13.81 3.72 2.46
C PRO A 272 -13.66 2.52 3.40
N GLU A 273 -13.55 1.31 2.84
CA GLU A 273 -13.52 0.07 3.60
C GLU A 273 -12.19 -0.13 4.34
N ILE A 274 -11.06 0.09 3.68
CA ILE A 274 -9.74 -0.27 4.22
C ILE A 274 -9.30 0.62 5.39
N ILE A 275 -8.25 0.19 6.08
CA ILE A 275 -7.63 0.97 7.15
C ILE A 275 -6.60 1.93 6.52
N THR A 276 -6.76 3.23 6.75
CA THR A 276 -5.80 4.26 6.30
C THR A 276 -5.13 4.91 7.49
N VAL A 277 -3.81 5.02 7.42
CA VAL A 277 -2.97 5.36 8.58
C VAL A 277 -2.20 6.66 8.35
N GLY A 278 -2.46 7.65 9.17
CA GLY A 278 -1.67 8.88 9.30
C GLY A 278 -0.46 8.69 10.21
N ALA A 279 0.48 9.64 10.17
CA ALA A 279 1.69 9.59 11.00
C ALA A 279 1.50 10.42 12.27
N VAL A 280 2.15 10.01 13.35
CA VAL A 280 2.44 10.84 14.53
C VAL A 280 3.91 10.78 14.88
N GLY A 281 4.38 11.85 15.51
CA GLY A 281 5.68 11.93 16.18
C GLY A 281 5.53 12.32 17.64
N TYR A 282 6.67 12.30 18.35
CA TYR A 282 6.77 12.68 19.75
C TYR A 282 7.84 13.76 19.91
N ASP A 283 7.49 14.84 20.61
CA ASP A 283 8.41 15.86 21.10
C ASP A 283 8.40 15.79 22.64
N GLY A 284 9.35 15.05 23.20
CA GLY A 284 9.29 14.59 24.59
C GLY A 284 8.04 13.72 24.83
N GLU A 285 7.20 14.12 25.79
CA GLU A 285 5.94 13.42 26.08
C GLU A 285 4.77 13.89 25.19
N LYS A 286 4.98 14.93 24.36
CA LYS A 286 3.91 15.52 23.55
C LYS A 286 3.78 14.79 22.21
N THR A 287 2.62 14.17 21.99
CA THR A 287 2.24 13.64 20.67
C THR A 287 1.88 14.78 19.72
N TYR A 288 2.34 14.71 18.47
CA TYR A 288 1.94 15.62 17.39
C TYR A 288 1.70 14.86 16.08
N VAL A 289 0.87 15.43 15.20
CA VAL A 289 0.72 14.98 13.80
C VAL A 289 1.63 15.85 12.93
N PRO A 290 2.64 15.30 12.23
CA PRO A 290 3.55 16.09 11.40
C PRO A 290 2.79 16.72 10.23
N GLU A 291 3.26 17.88 9.76
CA GLU A 291 2.58 18.62 8.68
C GLU A 291 2.48 17.81 7.39
N PHE A 292 3.47 16.96 7.08
CA PHE A 292 3.43 16.12 5.91
C PHE A 292 2.28 15.10 5.93
N SER A 293 1.77 14.69 7.09
CA SER A 293 0.75 13.64 7.16
C SER A 293 -0.54 14.10 6.48
N SER A 294 -0.92 13.39 5.41
CA SER A 294 -2.12 13.68 4.64
C SER A 294 -3.39 13.60 5.49
N ARG A 295 -4.39 14.39 5.10
CA ARG A 295 -5.66 14.57 5.84
C ARG A 295 -6.86 14.41 4.91
N GLY A 296 -7.93 13.79 5.41
CA GLY A 296 -9.19 13.65 4.69
C GLY A 296 -9.90 14.99 4.46
N LYS A 297 -11.01 14.94 3.72
CA LYS A 297 -11.88 16.11 3.52
C LYS A 297 -12.82 16.23 4.72
N PRO A 298 -13.13 17.45 5.20
CA PRO A 298 -14.05 17.64 6.34
C PRO A 298 -15.46 17.07 6.09
N ASP A 299 -15.93 17.11 4.84
CA ASP A 299 -17.28 16.70 4.44
C ASP A 299 -17.34 15.27 3.86
N ALA A 300 -16.34 14.43 4.15
CA ALA A 300 -16.24 13.05 3.67
C ALA A 300 -16.09 12.07 4.86
N PRO A 301 -16.23 10.75 4.65
CA PRO A 301 -15.89 9.77 5.66
C PRO A 301 -14.49 10.01 6.25
N VAL A 302 -14.33 9.72 7.55
CA VAL A 302 -13.10 10.00 8.29
C VAL A 302 -11.91 9.29 7.64
N LYS A 303 -10.94 10.08 7.16
CA LYS A 303 -9.66 9.62 6.64
C LYS A 303 -8.52 10.54 7.13
N PRO A 304 -7.33 9.99 7.45
CA PRO A 304 -7.11 8.58 7.80
C PRO A 304 -8.01 8.16 8.98
N GLU A 305 -8.32 6.86 9.11
CA GLU A 305 -9.08 6.37 10.27
C GLU A 305 -8.24 6.36 11.53
N LEU A 306 -6.97 6.03 11.41
CA LEU A 306 -6.05 5.89 12.53
C LEU A 306 -4.78 6.69 12.29
N ALA A 307 -4.12 7.08 13.36
CA ALA A 307 -2.75 7.54 13.34
C ALA A 307 -1.85 6.51 14.02
N ALA A 308 -0.60 6.36 13.57
CA ALA A 308 0.40 5.55 14.24
C ALA A 308 1.78 6.21 14.17
N PHE A 309 2.70 5.72 15.00
CA PHE A 309 4.06 6.24 15.04
C PHE A 309 4.74 6.09 13.67
N GLY A 310 5.20 7.21 13.12
CA GLY A 310 5.79 7.25 11.78
C GLY A 310 6.75 8.41 11.57
N VAL A 311 7.26 9.01 12.65
CA VAL A 311 8.33 10.03 12.60
C VAL A 311 9.53 9.45 13.32
N ASP A 312 10.70 9.51 12.68
CA ASP A 312 11.94 8.97 13.22
C ASP A 312 11.84 7.49 13.65
N ALA A 313 11.12 6.69 12.85
CA ALA A 313 10.91 5.29 13.15
C ALA A 313 12.19 4.49 12.89
N CYS A 314 12.73 3.83 13.92
CA CYS A 314 13.84 2.92 13.72
C CYS A 314 13.38 1.69 12.94
N CYS A 315 14.04 1.45 11.81
CA CYS A 315 13.73 0.36 10.91
C CYS A 315 15.02 -0.26 10.36
N ILE A 316 14.91 -1.49 9.90
CA ILE A 316 16.00 -2.16 9.21
C ILE A 316 16.21 -1.53 7.84
N GLY A 317 17.43 -1.60 7.33
CA GLY A 317 17.74 -1.23 5.96
C GLY A 317 18.47 -2.33 5.22
N THR A 318 19.02 -1.95 4.08
CA THR A 318 19.81 -2.85 3.25
C THR A 318 21.20 -3.05 3.86
N ASN A 319 21.84 -4.18 3.53
CA ASN A 319 23.18 -4.51 4.02
C ASN A 319 23.29 -4.64 5.55
N ASN A 320 22.27 -5.20 6.22
CA ASN A 320 22.27 -5.42 7.68
C ASN A 320 22.52 -4.14 8.49
N ASN A 321 21.94 -3.01 8.07
CA ASN A 321 22.01 -1.76 8.82
C ASN A 321 20.64 -1.38 9.40
N TYR A 322 20.64 -0.37 10.27
CA TYR A 322 19.44 0.32 10.71
C TYR A 322 19.45 1.75 10.19
N LEU A 323 18.25 2.28 9.99
CA LEU A 323 18.01 3.66 9.64
C LEU A 323 16.77 4.18 10.38
N ARG A 324 16.61 5.49 10.35
CA ARG A 324 15.43 6.17 10.88
C ARG A 324 14.75 6.92 9.75
N LEU A 325 13.46 6.65 9.58
CA LEU A 325 12.65 7.21 8.52
C LEU A 325 11.40 7.87 9.08
N SER A 326 10.98 8.94 8.40
CA SER A 326 9.74 9.65 8.67
C SER A 326 8.79 9.53 7.48
N GLY A 327 7.54 9.18 7.74
CA GLY A 327 6.50 9.05 6.73
C GLY A 327 5.26 8.28 7.21
N THR A 328 4.12 8.50 6.55
CA THR A 328 2.92 7.67 6.76
C THR A 328 3.16 6.21 6.37
N SER A 329 4.14 5.93 5.50
CA SER A 329 4.63 4.59 5.17
C SER A 329 5.32 3.86 6.31
N MET A 330 5.75 4.56 7.37
CA MET A 330 6.30 3.95 8.58
C MET A 330 5.20 3.75 9.63
N ALA A 331 4.13 4.55 9.58
CA ALA A 331 2.97 4.38 10.42
C ALA A 331 2.10 3.18 10.00
N ALA A 332 1.87 3.00 8.69
CA ALA A 332 1.09 1.89 8.15
C ALA A 332 1.56 0.49 8.61
N PRO A 333 2.87 0.13 8.54
CA PRO A 333 3.34 -1.19 8.95
C PRO A 333 3.18 -1.45 10.45
N VAL A 334 3.21 -0.41 11.30
CA VAL A 334 2.91 -0.57 12.74
C VAL A 334 1.48 -1.08 12.93
N VAL A 335 0.51 -0.49 12.23
CA VAL A 335 -0.89 -0.93 12.28
C VAL A 335 -1.08 -2.28 11.60
N ALA A 336 -0.34 -2.57 10.53
CA ALA A 336 -0.37 -3.88 9.87
C ALA A 336 0.10 -5.00 10.80
N GLY A 337 1.13 -4.78 11.61
CA GLY A 337 1.53 -5.75 12.63
C GLY A 337 0.50 -5.89 13.76
N TYR A 338 -0.14 -4.80 14.21
CA TYR A 338 -1.25 -4.93 15.16
C TYR A 338 -2.42 -5.76 14.60
N CYS A 339 -2.72 -5.61 13.31
CA CYS A 339 -3.69 -6.49 12.64
C CYS A 339 -3.25 -7.95 12.68
N ALA A 340 -1.95 -8.22 12.46
CA ALA A 340 -1.39 -9.57 12.52
C ALA A 340 -1.48 -10.16 13.94
N ASP A 341 -1.21 -9.38 14.99
CA ASP A 341 -1.34 -9.82 16.39
C ASP A 341 -2.80 -10.21 16.72
N ILE A 342 -3.77 -9.35 16.37
CA ILE A 342 -5.19 -9.64 16.56
C ILE A 342 -5.57 -10.95 15.85
N LEU A 343 -5.10 -11.14 14.62
CA LEU A 343 -5.39 -12.31 13.80
C LEU A 343 -4.65 -13.58 14.26
N ALA A 344 -3.51 -13.47 14.93
CA ALA A 344 -2.82 -14.61 15.50
C ALA A 344 -3.62 -15.21 16.67
N LEU A 345 -4.28 -14.36 17.46
CA LEU A 345 -5.18 -14.78 18.55
C LEU A 345 -6.59 -15.12 18.06
N ASN A 346 -7.06 -14.45 17.00
CA ASN A 346 -8.43 -14.58 16.47
C ASN A 346 -8.42 -14.78 14.94
N PRO A 347 -8.04 -15.97 14.43
CA PRO A 347 -7.81 -16.20 12.99
C PRO A 347 -9.04 -16.04 12.08
N ASP A 348 -10.23 -16.09 12.67
CA ASP A 348 -11.53 -16.03 11.99
C ASP A 348 -12.15 -14.61 11.99
N TYR A 349 -11.49 -13.62 12.61
CA TYR A 349 -11.98 -12.24 12.58
C TYR A 349 -11.95 -11.69 11.17
N THR A 350 -13.05 -11.02 10.80
CA THR A 350 -13.16 -10.34 9.51
C THR A 350 -12.38 -9.03 9.52
N PRO A 351 -11.98 -8.50 8.35
CA PRO A 351 -11.37 -7.18 8.26
C PRO A 351 -12.18 -6.07 8.93
N ASP A 352 -13.52 -6.10 8.79
CA ASP A 352 -14.41 -5.15 9.45
C ASP A 352 -14.33 -5.23 10.98
N LYS A 353 -14.25 -6.46 11.53
CA LYS A 353 -14.11 -6.65 12.98
C LYS A 353 -12.77 -6.13 13.50
N ILE A 354 -11.70 -6.34 12.74
CA ILE A 354 -10.36 -5.83 13.08
C ILE A 354 -10.35 -4.29 13.05
N LYS A 355 -10.94 -3.68 12.01
CA LYS A 355 -11.08 -2.22 11.92
C LYS A 355 -11.88 -1.66 13.09
N GLU A 356 -12.99 -2.30 13.45
CA GLU A 356 -13.81 -1.93 14.61
C GLU A 356 -12.97 -1.95 15.89
N ILE A 357 -12.27 -3.05 16.20
CA ILE A 357 -11.42 -3.19 17.39
C ILE A 357 -10.38 -2.07 17.46
N LEU A 358 -9.66 -1.82 16.37
CA LEU A 358 -8.60 -0.80 16.34
C LEU A 358 -9.16 0.62 16.51
N VAL A 359 -10.31 0.93 15.89
CA VAL A 359 -10.96 2.24 15.99
C VAL A 359 -11.54 2.48 17.39
N GLU A 360 -12.19 1.49 17.98
CA GLU A 360 -12.79 1.59 19.31
C GLU A 360 -11.73 1.75 20.42
N ASN A 361 -10.57 1.11 20.26
CA ASN A 361 -9.46 1.18 21.21
C ASN A 361 -8.47 2.32 20.91
N ALA A 362 -8.67 3.08 19.83
CA ALA A 362 -7.79 4.19 19.49
C ALA A 362 -7.80 5.27 20.58
N ARG A 363 -6.62 5.66 21.06
CA ARG A 363 -6.48 6.74 22.02
C ARG A 363 -6.78 8.08 21.36
N LYS A 364 -7.84 8.74 21.81
CA LYS A 364 -8.24 10.05 21.28
C LYS A 364 -7.18 11.11 21.60
N ILE A 365 -6.46 11.57 20.57
CA ILE A 365 -5.47 12.66 20.68
C ILE A 365 -6.02 14.01 20.21
N GLY A 366 -7.14 14.02 19.47
CA GLY A 366 -7.84 15.26 19.09
C GLY A 366 -7.07 16.17 18.12
N LEU A 367 -6.09 15.64 17.38
CA LEU A 367 -5.26 16.41 16.46
C LEU A 367 -5.76 16.30 15.01
N PRO A 368 -5.72 17.37 14.20
CA PRO A 368 -6.09 17.30 12.79
C PRO A 368 -5.27 16.26 12.03
N GLY A 369 -5.96 15.34 11.35
CA GLY A 369 -5.33 14.24 10.63
C GLY A 369 -5.09 12.97 11.46
N SER A 370 -5.53 12.91 12.72
CA SER A 370 -5.42 11.68 13.54
C SER A 370 -6.60 10.71 13.40
N GLY A 371 -7.63 11.05 12.62
CA GLY A 371 -8.83 10.23 12.51
C GLY A 371 -9.52 10.00 13.86
N TYR A 372 -9.83 8.74 14.15
CA TYR A 372 -10.39 8.30 15.43
C TYR A 372 -9.39 8.34 16.59
N GLY A 373 -8.09 8.35 16.30
CA GLY A 373 -7.05 8.50 17.33
C GLY A 373 -5.73 7.82 16.99
N LEU A 374 -4.84 7.82 17.97
CA LEU A 374 -3.61 7.05 17.95
C LEU A 374 -3.93 5.57 18.15
N CYS A 375 -3.49 4.74 17.21
CA CYS A 375 -3.63 3.30 17.27
C CYS A 375 -2.67 2.72 18.32
N GLU A 376 -3.25 2.19 19.39
CA GLU A 376 -2.54 1.46 20.45
C GLU A 376 -3.25 0.12 20.60
N LEU A 377 -2.47 -0.97 20.65
CA LEU A 377 -3.01 -2.31 20.82
C LEU A 377 -2.91 -2.71 22.30
N SER A 378 -4.04 -3.02 22.92
CA SER A 378 -4.09 -3.52 24.30
C SER A 378 -3.44 -4.90 24.43
N ASP A 379 -2.94 -5.21 25.63
CA ASP A 379 -2.21 -6.46 25.88
C ASP A 379 -3.06 -7.73 25.65
N GLU A 380 -4.39 -7.64 25.72
CA GLU A 380 -5.30 -8.75 25.41
C GLU A 380 -5.25 -9.21 23.95
N TYR A 381 -4.75 -8.35 23.04
CA TYR A 381 -4.62 -8.63 21.62
C TYR A 381 -3.16 -8.86 21.18
N ARG A 382 -2.19 -8.92 22.11
CA ARG A 382 -0.76 -9.05 21.79
C ARG A 382 -0.24 -10.48 21.78
#